data_AF-A0A496QN56-F1
#
_entry.id   AF-A0A496QN56-F1
#
_cell.length_a   1.000
_cell.length_b   1.000
_cell.length_c   1.000
_cell.angle_alpha   90.00
_cell.angle_beta   90.00
_cell.angle_gamma   90.00
#
_symmetry.space_group_name_H-M   'P 1'
#
loop_
_entity.id
_entity.type
_entity.pdbx_description
1 polymer ?
#
loop_
_entity_poly.entity_id
_entity_poly.type
_entity_poly.pdbx_seq_one_letter_code
_entity_poly.pdbx_strand_id
1 'polypeptide(L)'
;MRQRWPIIHSEQAYEREIKTFEKNLEKERERNAEDLKHLRNEAYACFADVEKAAQRFSKRLKHQKFDYTIYFRNRYNGKGRPSKDAQPEMVQWYIDVAISDDEQAIEETKKRKGIFVVATNELDTSVLSDMQLLEAYKDQGISVGRGFRFLKDPLFYAESLYLKSPKRIMALLMVVKLSLLNYSIAEMRVRSALKENRQHIWNQKNKPTDNPTVRWVFMIFEDVLL
;
A
#
# COMPACT_ATOMS: atom_id res chain seq x y z
N MET A 1 -3.98 29.33 12.23
CA MET A 1 -2.76 28.77 12.84
C MET A 1 -1.73 28.60 11.72
N ARG A 2 -0.50 29.10 11.88
CA ARG A 2 0.55 29.00 10.84
C ARG A 2 1.33 27.70 11.04
N GLN A 3 1.83 27.11 9.95
CA GLN A 3 2.51 25.81 9.94
C GLN A 3 3.65 25.79 8.93
N ARG A 4 4.65 24.92 9.19
CA ARG A 4 5.77 24.61 8.29
C ARG A 4 5.61 23.18 7.74
N TRP A 5 5.81 23.02 6.43
CA TRP A 5 5.50 21.79 5.69
C TRP A 5 6.72 21.31 4.87
N PRO A 6 7.79 20.81 5.51
CA PRO A 6 8.91 20.23 4.79
C PRO A 6 8.47 19.02 3.96
N ILE A 7 8.90 19.03 2.70
CA ILE A 7 8.76 17.93 1.75
C ILE A 7 10.04 17.10 1.83
N ILE A 8 9.88 15.82 2.14
CA ILE A 8 11.01 14.91 2.41
C ILE A 8 11.00 13.82 1.36
N HIS A 9 12.14 13.64 0.69
CA HIS A 9 12.40 12.52 -0.19
C HIS A 9 13.20 11.45 0.55
N SER A 10 12.69 10.22 0.58
CA SER A 10 13.35 9.06 1.16
C SER A 10 13.63 8.03 0.08
N GLU A 11 14.91 7.76 -0.16
CA GLU A 11 15.37 6.74 -1.11
C GLU A 11 14.86 5.34 -0.73
N GLN A 12 14.91 4.98 0.56
CA GLN A 12 14.38 3.71 1.05
C GLN A 12 12.86 3.58 0.85
N ALA A 13 12.10 4.68 0.95
CA ALA A 13 10.66 4.67 0.65
C ALA A 13 10.45 4.56 -0.86
N TYR A 14 11.21 5.30 -1.66
CA TYR A 14 11.21 5.25 -3.12
C TYR A 14 11.42 3.81 -3.63
N GLU A 15 12.46 3.12 -3.20
CA GLU A 15 12.74 1.73 -3.63
C GLU A 15 11.60 0.76 -3.33
N ARG A 16 10.94 0.91 -2.17
CA ARG A 16 9.81 0.05 -1.77
C ARG A 16 8.55 0.38 -2.59
N GLU A 17 8.28 1.66 -2.79
CA GLU A 17 7.12 2.13 -3.52
C GLU A 17 7.22 1.86 -5.01
N ILE A 18 8.41 1.96 -5.61
CA ILE A 18 8.65 1.66 -7.02
C ILE A 18 8.34 0.20 -7.33
N LYS A 19 8.80 -0.76 -6.52
CA LYS A 19 8.48 -2.18 -6.70
C LYS A 19 6.96 -2.43 -6.67
N THR A 20 6.27 -1.73 -5.77
CA THR A 20 4.81 -1.82 -5.67
C THR A 20 4.12 -1.17 -6.87
N PHE A 21 4.64 -0.03 -7.32
CA PHE A 21 4.14 0.69 -8.48
C PHE A 21 4.29 -0.13 -9.76
N GLU A 22 5.46 -0.71 -10.02
CA GLU A 22 5.69 -1.57 -11.20
C GLU A 22 4.75 -2.76 -11.23
N LYS A 23 4.56 -3.42 -10.08
CA LYS A 23 3.59 -4.53 -9.96
C LYS A 23 2.15 -4.08 -10.25
N ASN A 24 1.77 -2.89 -9.79
CA ASN A 24 0.43 -2.35 -10.03
C ASN A 24 0.25 -1.87 -11.48
N LEU A 25 1.31 -1.32 -12.08
CA LEU A 25 1.33 -0.93 -13.48
C LEU A 25 1.12 -2.15 -14.38
N GLU A 26 1.78 -3.26 -14.08
CA GLU A 26 1.59 -4.49 -14.86
C GLU A 26 0.14 -5.00 -14.77
N LYS A 27 -0.44 -5.02 -13.57
CA LYS A 27 -1.85 -5.37 -13.39
C LYS A 27 -2.80 -4.41 -14.09
N GLU A 28 -2.47 -3.12 -14.12
CA GLU A 28 -3.23 -2.12 -14.87
C GLU A 28 -3.19 -2.42 -16.37
N ARG A 29 -2.00 -2.74 -16.92
CA ARG A 29 -1.84 -3.13 -18.33
C ARG A 29 -2.66 -4.37 -18.68
N GLU A 30 -2.58 -5.42 -17.87
CA GLU A 30 -3.34 -6.67 -18.05
C GLU A 30 -4.85 -6.38 -18.08
N ARG A 31 -5.35 -5.65 -17.08
CA ARG A 31 -6.78 -5.30 -16.98
C ARG A 31 -7.24 -4.45 -18.16
N ASN A 32 -6.46 -3.45 -18.54
CA ASN A 32 -6.80 -2.57 -19.66
C ASN A 32 -6.78 -3.34 -20.99
N ALA A 33 -5.89 -4.32 -21.16
CA ALA A 33 -5.86 -5.18 -22.33
C ALA A 33 -7.09 -6.10 -22.41
N GLU A 34 -7.57 -6.62 -21.28
CA GLU A 34 -8.83 -7.38 -21.22
C GLU A 34 -10.02 -6.51 -21.58
N ASP A 35 -10.14 -5.33 -20.97
CA ASP A 35 -11.24 -4.41 -21.24
C ASP A 35 -11.22 -3.90 -22.70
N LEU A 36 -10.03 -3.72 -23.31
CA LEU A 36 -9.89 -3.37 -24.72
C LEU A 36 -10.45 -4.45 -25.65
N LYS A 37 -10.27 -5.74 -25.31
CA LYS A 37 -10.87 -6.84 -26.10
C LYS A 37 -12.39 -6.77 -26.09
N HIS A 38 -13.00 -6.38 -24.98
CA HIS A 38 -14.44 -6.18 -24.89
C HIS A 38 -14.87 -4.99 -25.76
N LEU A 39 -14.18 -3.84 -25.63
CA LEU A 39 -14.48 -2.63 -26.38
C LEU A 39 -14.39 -2.83 -27.90
N ARG A 40 -13.38 -3.58 -28.38
CA ARG A 40 -13.18 -3.87 -29.82
C ARG A 40 -14.26 -4.77 -30.42
N ASN A 41 -14.82 -5.66 -29.62
CA ASN A 41 -15.81 -6.65 -30.06
C ASN A 41 -17.26 -6.18 -29.88
N GLU A 42 -17.48 -5.07 -29.16
CA GLU A 42 -18.81 -4.52 -28.94
C GLU A 42 -19.35 -3.83 -30.21
N ALA A 43 -20.61 -4.14 -30.53
CA ALA A 43 -21.30 -3.57 -31.67
C ALA A 43 -22.23 -2.46 -31.20
N TYR A 44 -22.08 -1.28 -31.78
CA TYR A 44 -22.85 -0.09 -31.41
C TYR A 44 -23.86 0.29 -32.49
N ALA A 45 -24.99 0.86 -32.08
CA ALA A 45 -26.06 1.25 -32.99
C ALA A 45 -25.76 2.52 -33.79
N CYS A 46 -24.95 3.44 -33.24
CA CYS A 46 -24.58 4.67 -33.91
C CYS A 46 -23.13 5.10 -33.63
N PHE A 47 -22.60 5.99 -34.47
CA PHE A 47 -21.26 6.54 -34.33
C PHE A 47 -21.05 7.23 -32.97
N ALA A 48 -22.05 8.01 -32.52
CA ALA A 48 -21.95 8.77 -31.28
C ALA A 48 -21.81 7.87 -30.05
N ASP A 49 -22.42 6.68 -30.07
CA ASP A 49 -22.28 5.71 -28.96
C ASP A 49 -20.86 5.13 -28.91
N VAL A 50 -20.27 4.80 -30.06
CA VAL A 50 -18.87 4.34 -30.14
C VAL A 50 -17.92 5.41 -29.64
N GLU A 51 -18.09 6.64 -30.11
CA GLU A 51 -17.24 7.77 -29.73
C GLU A 51 -17.32 8.02 -28.22
N LYS A 52 -18.52 7.96 -27.65
CA LYS A 52 -18.72 8.11 -26.20
C LYS A 52 -18.07 6.97 -25.41
N ALA A 53 -18.13 5.74 -25.91
CA ALA A 53 -17.46 4.59 -25.29
C ALA A 53 -15.92 4.75 -25.35
N ALA A 54 -15.38 5.19 -26.49
CA ALA A 54 -13.96 5.49 -26.69
C ALA A 54 -13.46 6.54 -25.69
N GLN A 55 -14.17 7.67 -25.59
CA GLN A 55 -13.82 8.76 -24.67
C GLN A 55 -13.89 8.33 -23.19
N ARG A 56 -14.91 7.53 -22.82
CA ARG A 56 -15.02 6.98 -21.47
C ARG A 56 -13.85 6.07 -21.12
N PHE A 57 -13.44 5.23 -22.07
CA PHE A 57 -12.31 4.33 -21.89
C PHE A 57 -11.00 5.11 -21.75
N SER A 58 -10.75 6.07 -22.65
CA SER A 58 -9.57 6.94 -22.62
C SER A 58 -9.41 7.67 -21.28
N LYS A 59 -10.48 8.26 -20.73
CA LYS A 59 -10.45 8.97 -19.43
C LYS A 59 -10.10 8.08 -18.23
N ARG A 60 -10.24 6.77 -18.35
CA ARG A 60 -9.98 5.81 -17.27
C ARG A 60 -8.50 5.41 -17.22
N LEU A 61 -7.80 5.47 -18.35
CA LEU A 61 -6.38 5.13 -18.43
C LEU A 61 -5.55 6.19 -17.71
N LYS A 62 -4.62 5.76 -16.85
CA LYS A 62 -3.75 6.67 -16.10
C LYS A 62 -2.35 6.72 -16.67
N HIS A 63 -1.82 5.56 -17.06
CA HIS A 63 -0.44 5.39 -17.48
C HIS A 63 -0.30 4.91 -18.93
N GLN A 64 -1.37 5.00 -19.71
CA GLN A 64 -1.41 4.49 -21.08
C GLN A 64 -2.12 5.47 -22.00
N LYS A 65 -1.63 5.56 -23.24
CA LYS A 65 -2.24 6.32 -24.34
C LYS A 65 -3.24 5.45 -25.09
N PHE A 66 -4.22 6.10 -25.69
CA PHE A 66 -5.35 5.46 -26.35
C PHE A 66 -5.54 6.06 -27.73
N ASP A 67 -5.17 5.31 -28.76
CA ASP A 67 -5.34 5.67 -30.15
C ASP A 67 -6.41 4.76 -30.76
N TYR A 68 -7.34 5.35 -31.52
CA TYR A 68 -8.45 4.60 -32.06
C TYR A 68 -8.94 5.10 -33.41
N THR A 69 -9.55 4.20 -34.16
CA THR A 69 -10.27 4.50 -35.41
C THR A 69 -11.65 3.87 -35.34
N ILE A 70 -12.69 4.61 -35.74
CA ILE A 70 -14.06 4.12 -35.78
C ILE A 70 -14.37 3.67 -37.20
N TYR A 71 -15.00 2.51 -37.34
CA TYR A 71 -15.45 1.97 -38.63
C TYR A 71 -16.83 1.33 -38.49
N PHE A 72 -17.48 1.05 -39.62
CA PHE A 72 -18.79 0.41 -39.63
C PHE A 72 -18.80 -0.90 -40.42
N ARG A 73 -19.73 -1.78 -40.09
CA ARG A 73 -20.02 -3.01 -40.82
C ARG A 73 -21.51 -3.07 -41.14
N ASN A 74 -21.79 -3.42 -42.38
CA ASN A 74 -23.15 -3.67 -42.86
C ASN A 74 -23.60 -5.07 -42.43
N ARG A 75 -24.80 -5.17 -41.88
CA ARG A 75 -25.45 -6.43 -41.50
C ARG A 75 -26.65 -6.70 -42.42
N TYR A 76 -26.78 -7.94 -42.88
CA TYR A 76 -27.82 -8.41 -43.78
C TYR A 76 -28.53 -9.62 -43.16
N ASN A 77 -29.86 -9.68 -43.12
CA ASN A 77 -30.59 -10.92 -42.79
C ASN A 77 -30.52 -11.91 -43.95
N GLY A 78 -29.74 -12.97 -43.77
CA GLY A 78 -29.72 -14.12 -44.65
C GLY A 78 -28.63 -15.10 -44.23
N LYS A 79 -28.91 -16.42 -44.26
CA LYS A 79 -27.86 -17.42 -44.13
C LYS A 79 -27.06 -17.46 -45.44
N GLY A 80 -25.78 -17.07 -45.38
CA GLY A 80 -24.85 -17.17 -46.52
C GLY A 80 -24.33 -15.82 -47.01
N ARG A 81 -23.61 -15.85 -48.14
CA ARG A 81 -23.05 -14.65 -48.77
C ARG A 81 -24.17 -13.80 -49.37
N PRO A 82 -24.30 -12.50 -49.04
CA PRO A 82 -25.32 -11.63 -49.61
C PRO A 82 -25.20 -11.53 -51.14
N SER A 83 -26.34 -11.35 -51.83
CA SER A 83 -26.37 -11.03 -53.26
C SER A 83 -25.68 -9.68 -53.52
N LYS A 84 -25.11 -9.48 -54.73
CA LYS A 84 -24.38 -8.25 -55.10
C LYS A 84 -25.20 -6.96 -54.96
N ASP A 85 -26.54 -7.05 -55.01
CA ASP A 85 -27.46 -5.91 -54.95
C ASP A 85 -28.28 -5.85 -53.65
N ALA A 86 -27.90 -6.62 -52.62
CA ALA A 86 -28.61 -6.61 -51.34
C ALA A 86 -28.38 -5.28 -50.59
N GLN A 87 -29.45 -4.61 -50.18
CA GLN A 87 -29.39 -3.45 -49.30
C GLN A 87 -29.12 -3.90 -47.85
N PRO A 88 -28.19 -3.25 -47.13
CA PRO A 88 -27.92 -3.58 -45.74
C PRO A 88 -29.11 -3.19 -44.86
N GLU A 89 -29.50 -4.11 -43.99
CA GLU A 89 -30.65 -3.96 -43.11
C GLU A 89 -30.32 -3.09 -41.88
N MET A 90 -29.07 -3.15 -41.45
CA MET A 90 -28.56 -2.37 -40.32
C MET A 90 -27.06 -2.10 -40.50
N VAL A 91 -26.63 -0.92 -40.06
CA VAL A 91 -25.22 -0.56 -39.94
C VAL A 91 -24.84 -0.65 -38.47
N GLN A 92 -23.79 -1.42 -38.16
CA GLN A 92 -23.22 -1.49 -36.82
C GLN A 92 -21.86 -0.81 -36.81
N TRP A 93 -21.59 -0.03 -35.77
CA TRP A 93 -20.35 0.69 -35.59
C TRP A 93 -19.44 -0.05 -34.61
N TYR A 94 -18.15 0.00 -34.90
CA TYR A 94 -17.09 -0.68 -34.15
C TYR A 94 -15.90 0.27 -34.00
N ILE A 95 -15.02 -0.06 -33.05
CA ILE A 95 -13.79 0.67 -32.81
C ILE A 95 -12.60 -0.28 -32.96
N ASP A 96 -11.57 0.18 -33.67
CA ASP A 96 -10.25 -0.44 -33.64
C ASP A 96 -9.35 0.41 -32.77
N VAL A 97 -8.65 -0.22 -31.82
CA VAL A 97 -7.96 0.48 -30.74
C VAL A 97 -6.56 -0.08 -30.56
N ALA A 98 -5.60 0.82 -30.37
CA ALA A 98 -4.28 0.52 -29.85
C ALA A 98 -4.06 1.25 -28.52
N ILE A 99 -3.50 0.54 -27.55
CA ILE A 99 -3.02 1.13 -26.29
C ILE A 99 -1.50 0.99 -26.26
N SER A 100 -0.83 2.04 -25.84
CA SER A 100 0.60 2.07 -25.57
C SER A 100 0.87 2.73 -24.23
N ASP A 101 2.04 2.51 -23.66
CA ASP A 101 2.39 3.16 -22.40
C ASP A 101 2.61 4.67 -22.59
N ASP A 102 2.12 5.46 -21.63
CA ASP A 102 2.44 6.86 -21.53
C ASP A 102 3.66 7.05 -20.64
N GLU A 103 4.85 7.01 -21.25
CA GLU A 103 6.11 7.16 -20.55
C GLU A 103 6.19 8.44 -19.71
N GLN A 104 5.57 9.54 -20.15
CA GLN A 104 5.55 10.78 -19.38
C GLN A 104 4.73 10.64 -18.09
N ALA A 105 3.52 10.07 -18.18
CA ALA A 105 2.67 9.85 -17.02
C ALA A 105 3.28 8.83 -16.03
N ILE A 106 3.96 7.81 -16.55
CA ILE A 106 4.70 6.83 -15.76
C ILE A 106 5.85 7.51 -15.02
N GLU A 107 6.67 8.30 -15.74
CA GLU A 107 7.82 8.99 -15.15
C GLU A 107 7.41 10.03 -14.10
N GLU A 108 6.35 10.80 -14.36
CA GLU A 108 5.79 11.74 -13.37
C GLU A 108 5.33 11.02 -12.10
N THR A 109 4.71 9.85 -12.25
CA THR A 109 4.25 9.05 -11.12
C THR A 109 5.43 8.46 -10.34
N LYS A 110 6.50 8.04 -11.03
CA LYS A 110 7.75 7.59 -10.41
C LYS A 110 8.42 8.72 -9.63
N LYS A 111 8.51 9.94 -10.20
CA LYS A 111 9.09 11.12 -9.54
C LYS A 111 8.42 11.50 -8.22
N ARG A 112 7.13 11.16 -8.05
CA ARG A 112 6.38 11.42 -6.82
C ARG A 112 6.57 10.34 -5.74
N LYS A 113 7.23 9.22 -6.04
CA LYS A 113 7.45 8.14 -5.07
C LYS A 113 8.49 8.52 -4.04
N GLY A 114 8.36 7.94 -2.85
CA GLY A 114 9.27 8.20 -1.73
C GLY A 114 9.21 9.63 -1.20
N ILE A 115 8.25 10.45 -1.64
CA ILE A 115 8.02 11.79 -1.14
C ILE A 115 6.91 11.75 -0.10
N PHE A 116 7.16 12.33 1.07
CA PHE A 116 6.15 12.54 2.09
C PHE A 116 6.32 13.92 2.72
N VAL A 117 5.26 14.41 3.35
CA VAL A 117 5.24 15.73 3.99
C VAL A 117 5.14 15.54 5.49
N VAL A 118 5.96 16.29 6.22
CA VAL A 118 5.83 16.42 7.68
C VAL A 118 5.33 17.82 7.97
N ALA A 119 4.35 17.96 8.85
CA ALA A 119 3.81 19.25 9.24
C ALA A 119 4.18 19.55 10.70
N THR A 120 4.61 20.78 10.97
CA THR A 120 4.86 21.27 12.33
C THR A 120 4.27 22.67 12.53
N ASN A 121 3.86 22.96 13.76
CA ASN A 121 3.45 24.31 14.16
C ASN A 121 4.65 25.19 14.52
N GLU A 122 5.85 24.61 14.64
CA GLU A 122 7.09 25.36 14.89
C GLU A 122 7.62 25.93 13.57
N LEU A 123 7.62 27.26 13.48
CA LEU A 123 8.02 27.97 12.26
C LEU A 123 9.51 28.25 12.24
N ASP A 124 10.14 28.36 13.41
CA ASP A 124 11.54 28.72 13.53
C ASP A 124 12.45 27.52 13.27
N THR A 125 13.20 27.58 12.18
CA THR A 125 14.17 26.55 11.79
C THR A 125 15.42 26.53 12.67
N SER A 126 15.68 27.58 13.44
CA SER A 126 16.77 27.61 14.43
C SER A 126 16.42 26.87 15.71
N VAL A 127 15.13 26.86 16.09
CA VAL A 127 14.61 26.11 17.25
C VAL A 127 14.40 24.64 16.90
N LEU A 128 13.79 24.37 15.74
CA LEU A 128 13.57 23.02 15.25
C LEU A 128 14.00 22.93 13.79
N SER A 129 15.17 22.37 13.55
CA SER A 129 15.65 22.08 12.19
C SER A 129 14.82 21.00 11.51
N ASP A 130 14.87 20.94 10.18
CA ASP A 130 14.15 19.91 9.41
C ASP A 130 14.67 18.49 9.68
N MET A 131 15.96 18.36 10.00
CA MET A 131 16.56 17.07 10.41
C MET A 131 16.01 16.60 11.76
N GLN A 132 15.96 17.49 12.77
CA GLN A 132 15.40 17.15 14.09
C GLN A 132 13.91 16.83 14.00
N LEU A 133 13.16 17.56 13.14
CA LEU A 133 11.76 17.25 12.88
C LEU A 133 11.59 15.85 12.28
N LEU A 134 12.45 15.48 11.30
CA LEU A 134 12.42 14.17 10.68
C LEU A 134 12.79 13.05 11.68
N GLU A 135 13.78 13.26 12.53
CA GLU A 135 14.16 12.31 13.60
C GLU A 135 13.00 12.09 14.57
N ALA A 136 12.42 13.18 15.10
CA ALA A 136 11.26 13.12 15.98
C ALA A 136 10.07 12.41 15.33
N TYR A 137 9.81 12.65 14.04
CA TYR A 137 8.77 11.96 13.28
C TYR A 137 9.03 10.45 13.17
N LYS A 138 10.27 10.05 12.87
CA LYS A 138 10.65 8.63 12.76
C LYS A 138 10.51 7.90 14.10
N ASP A 139 10.88 8.54 15.21
CA ASP A 139 10.80 7.95 16.54
C ASP A 139 9.35 7.74 17.03
N GLN A 140 8.44 8.63 16.64
CA GLN A 140 7.01 8.47 16.94
C GLN A 140 6.41 7.22 16.27
N GLY A 141 6.78 6.93 15.03
CA GLY A 141 6.29 5.76 14.30
C GLY A 141 6.73 4.42 14.90
N ILE A 142 7.92 4.40 15.52
CA ILE A 142 8.55 3.19 16.07
C ILE A 142 8.00 2.82 17.46
N SER A 143 7.60 3.81 18.26
CA SER A 143 7.19 3.64 19.66
C SER A 143 5.71 3.30 19.83
N VAL A 144 4.82 3.95 19.08
CA VAL A 144 3.36 3.82 19.27
C VAL A 144 2.83 2.49 18.72
N GLY A 145 3.28 2.06 17.53
CA GLY A 145 2.78 0.85 16.87
C GLY A 145 3.08 -0.46 17.61
N ARG A 146 4.21 -0.54 18.32
CA ARG A 146 4.59 -1.72 19.10
C ARG A 146 3.71 -1.91 20.34
N GLY A 147 3.33 -0.83 21.03
CA GLY A 147 2.43 -0.90 22.20
C GLY A 147 1.04 -1.44 21.85
N PHE A 148 0.49 -1.05 20.70
CA PHE A 148 -0.82 -1.55 20.25
C PHE A 148 -0.79 -3.01 19.81
N ARG A 149 0.33 -3.52 19.28
CA ARG A 149 0.45 -4.93 18.94
C ARG A 149 0.30 -5.81 20.18
N PHE A 150 0.89 -5.42 21.31
CA PHE A 150 0.79 -6.19 22.55
C PHE A 150 -0.64 -6.21 23.11
N LEU A 151 -1.35 -5.07 23.09
CA LEU A 151 -2.75 -5.02 23.54
C LEU A 151 -3.68 -5.91 22.71
N LYS A 152 -3.29 -6.18 21.45
CA LYS A 152 -4.01 -7.06 20.53
C LYS A 152 -3.45 -8.48 20.51
N ASP A 153 -2.42 -8.78 21.30
CA ASP A 153 -1.84 -10.12 21.34
C ASP A 153 -2.84 -11.07 22.01
N PRO A 154 -3.25 -12.17 21.37
CA PRO A 154 -4.19 -13.14 21.95
C PRO A 154 -3.72 -13.67 23.32
N LEU A 155 -2.40 -13.72 23.55
CA LEU A 155 -1.80 -14.17 24.80
C LEU A 155 -1.98 -13.19 25.96
N PHE A 156 -2.31 -11.93 25.66
CA PHE A 156 -2.65 -10.95 26.68
C PHE A 156 -4.06 -11.19 27.26
N TYR A 157 -4.84 -12.13 26.69
CA TYR A 157 -6.18 -12.51 27.13
C TYR A 157 -7.11 -11.31 27.38
N ALA A 158 -6.87 -10.16 26.72
CA ALA A 158 -7.71 -8.97 26.89
C ALA A 158 -9.17 -9.26 26.52
N GLU A 159 -9.38 -10.19 25.58
CA GLU A 159 -10.71 -10.66 25.16
C GLU A 159 -11.45 -11.43 26.26
N SER A 160 -10.76 -12.02 27.25
CA SER A 160 -11.40 -12.71 28.38
C SER A 160 -11.67 -11.78 29.58
N LEU A 161 -11.10 -10.58 29.59
CA LEU A 161 -11.26 -9.59 30.66
C LEU A 161 -12.53 -8.76 30.45
N TYR A 162 -13.68 -9.29 30.87
CA TYR A 162 -14.97 -8.58 30.85
C TYR A 162 -15.05 -7.50 31.94
N LEU A 163 -14.59 -6.29 31.62
CA LEU A 163 -14.69 -5.13 32.52
C LEU A 163 -15.90 -4.26 32.17
N LYS A 164 -16.88 -4.20 33.07
CA LYS A 164 -18.14 -3.45 32.86
C LYS A 164 -18.06 -1.93 33.11
N SER A 165 -17.06 -1.47 33.87
CA SER A 165 -16.97 -0.06 34.28
C SER A 165 -15.74 0.64 33.69
N PRO A 166 -15.85 1.89 33.20
CA PRO A 166 -14.72 2.66 32.70
C PRO A 166 -13.55 2.77 33.68
N LYS A 167 -13.84 2.92 34.99
CA LYS A 167 -12.80 3.00 36.04
C LYS A 167 -11.92 1.75 36.09
N ARG A 168 -12.52 0.55 36.05
CA ARG A 168 -11.77 -0.72 36.04
C ARG A 168 -10.97 -0.90 34.76
N ILE A 169 -11.51 -0.48 33.61
CA ILE A 169 -10.78 -0.50 32.33
C ILE A 169 -9.54 0.39 32.42
N MET A 170 -9.67 1.61 32.93
CA MET A 170 -8.55 2.52 33.12
C MET A 170 -7.49 1.96 34.07
N ALA A 171 -7.91 1.40 35.21
CA ALA A 171 -6.99 0.78 36.17
C ALA A 171 -6.22 -0.40 35.55
N LEU A 172 -6.91 -1.30 34.84
CA LEU A 172 -6.26 -2.40 34.14
C LEU A 172 -5.27 -1.89 33.09
N LEU A 173 -5.68 -0.96 32.23
CA LEU A 173 -4.81 -0.38 31.22
C LEU A 173 -3.56 0.26 31.83
N MET A 174 -3.67 0.87 33.01
CA MET A 174 -2.53 1.45 33.71
C MET A 174 -1.54 0.40 34.20
N VAL A 175 -2.04 -0.69 34.82
CA VAL A 175 -1.20 -1.82 35.26
C VAL A 175 -0.51 -2.46 34.06
N VAL A 176 -1.24 -2.70 32.97
CA VAL A 176 -0.73 -3.32 31.74
C VAL A 176 0.36 -2.47 31.09
N LYS A 177 0.14 -1.15 31.01
CA LYS A 177 1.17 -0.22 30.52
C LYS A 177 2.42 -0.26 31.39
N LEU A 178 2.29 -0.34 32.71
CA LEU A 178 3.43 -0.44 33.62
C LEU A 178 4.19 -1.76 33.45
N SER A 179 3.47 -2.88 33.32
CA SER A 179 4.07 -4.17 33.02
C SER A 179 4.81 -4.14 31.69
N LEU A 180 4.21 -3.56 30.64
CA LEU A 180 4.85 -3.39 29.33
C LEU A 180 6.13 -2.55 29.37
N LEU A 181 6.14 -1.50 30.18
CA LEU A 181 7.33 -0.68 30.42
C LEU A 181 8.44 -1.54 31.04
N ASN A 182 8.12 -2.33 32.07
CA ASN A 182 9.09 -3.25 32.68
C ASN A 182 9.63 -4.28 31.69
N TYR A 183 8.77 -4.87 30.85
CA TYR A 183 9.21 -5.77 29.77
C TYR A 183 10.17 -5.08 28.80
N SER A 184 9.88 -3.84 28.41
CA SER A 184 10.72 -3.07 27.48
C SER A 184 12.08 -2.73 28.08
N ILE A 185 12.12 -2.36 29.37
CA ILE A 185 13.37 -2.09 30.11
C ILE A 185 14.21 -3.37 30.25
N ALA A 186 13.58 -4.49 30.61
CA ALA A 186 14.26 -5.77 30.71
C ALA A 186 14.84 -6.19 29.35
N GLU A 187 14.10 -5.95 28.25
CA GLU A 187 14.52 -6.33 26.90
C GLU A 187 15.69 -5.47 26.43
N MET A 188 15.64 -4.17 26.70
CA MET A 188 16.76 -3.27 26.49
C MET A 188 18.01 -3.76 27.26
N ARG A 189 17.87 -4.08 28.55
CA ARG A 189 19.00 -4.55 29.38
C ARG A 189 19.62 -5.85 28.86
N VAL A 190 18.81 -6.85 28.54
CA VAL A 190 19.29 -8.14 28.00
C VAL A 190 20.02 -7.92 26.68
N ARG A 191 19.44 -7.13 25.76
CA ARG A 191 20.04 -6.84 24.46
C ARG A 191 21.35 -6.07 24.57
N SER A 192 21.43 -5.08 25.46
CA SER A 192 22.68 -4.36 25.73
C SER A 192 23.75 -5.30 26.27
N ALA A 193 23.41 -6.13 27.27
CA ALA A 193 24.35 -7.08 27.85
C ALA A 193 24.86 -8.12 26.83
N LEU A 194 23.99 -8.64 25.96
CA LEU A 194 24.40 -9.57 24.90
C LEU A 194 25.36 -8.91 23.90
N LYS A 195 25.07 -7.67 23.49
CA LYS A 195 25.94 -6.92 22.57
C LYS A 195 27.29 -6.59 23.18
N GLU A 196 27.31 -6.09 24.41
CA GLU A 196 28.54 -5.74 25.14
C GLU A 196 29.45 -6.95 25.31
N ASN A 197 28.89 -8.12 25.63
CA ASN A 197 29.63 -9.36 25.81
C ASN A 197 29.86 -10.15 24.50
N ARG A 198 29.36 -9.66 23.36
CA ARG A 198 29.37 -10.36 22.05
C ARG A 198 28.79 -11.78 22.12
N GLN A 199 27.76 -11.95 22.94
CA GLN A 199 27.06 -13.20 23.16
C GLN A 199 25.74 -13.23 22.40
N HIS A 200 25.17 -14.42 22.23
CA HIS A 200 23.88 -14.63 21.62
C HIS A 200 23.11 -15.73 22.35
N ILE A 201 21.79 -15.75 22.16
CA ILE A 201 20.95 -16.88 22.54
C ILE A 201 20.29 -17.47 21.30
N TRP A 202 19.83 -18.72 21.40
CA TRP A 202 19.10 -19.38 20.32
C TRP A 202 17.66 -18.87 20.28
N ASN A 203 17.16 -18.48 19.11
CA ASN A 203 15.75 -18.15 18.93
C ASN A 203 14.89 -19.42 18.70
N GLN A 204 13.57 -19.26 18.59
CA GLN A 204 12.59 -20.32 18.32
C GLN A 204 12.85 -21.14 17.04
N LYS A 205 13.72 -20.67 16.14
CA LYS A 205 14.12 -21.33 14.90
C LYS A 205 15.56 -21.86 14.96
N ASN A 206 16.13 -21.99 16.17
CA ASN A 206 17.51 -22.39 16.42
C ASN A 206 18.55 -21.55 15.65
N LYS A 207 18.31 -20.25 15.51
CA LYS A 207 19.29 -19.31 14.97
C LYS A 207 19.85 -18.42 16.09
N PRO A 208 21.14 -18.09 16.06
CA PRO A 208 21.74 -17.20 17.04
C PRO A 208 21.14 -15.80 16.91
N THR A 209 20.80 -15.18 18.04
CA THR A 209 20.31 -13.80 18.10
C THR A 209 20.85 -13.07 19.33
N ASP A 210 21.30 -11.84 19.11
CA ASP A 210 21.66 -10.84 20.12
C ASP A 210 20.49 -9.88 20.42
N ASN A 211 19.36 -10.07 19.74
CA ASN A 211 18.18 -9.20 19.80
C ASN A 211 16.92 -9.96 20.30
N PRO A 212 16.98 -10.78 21.36
CA PRO A 212 15.86 -11.58 21.80
C PRO A 212 14.73 -10.74 22.40
N THR A 213 13.57 -11.35 22.58
CA THR A 213 12.49 -10.79 23.39
C THR A 213 12.58 -11.29 24.83
N VAL A 214 12.24 -10.48 25.82
CA VAL A 214 12.23 -10.92 27.23
C VAL A 214 11.29 -12.10 27.47
N ARG A 215 10.18 -12.14 26.74
CA ARG A 215 9.28 -13.31 26.76
C ARG A 215 10.03 -14.59 26.40
N TRP A 216 10.82 -14.54 25.32
CA TRP A 216 11.60 -15.69 24.89
C TRP A 216 12.72 -16.04 25.89
N VAL A 217 13.36 -15.03 26.46
CA VAL A 217 14.35 -15.22 27.53
C VAL A 217 13.71 -15.95 28.72
N PHE A 218 12.53 -15.54 29.17
CA PHE A 218 11.82 -16.23 30.25
C PHE A 218 11.43 -17.66 29.89
N MET A 219 10.98 -17.93 28.67
CA MET A 219 10.72 -19.31 28.22
C MET A 219 11.96 -20.20 28.27
N ILE A 220 13.13 -19.69 27.87
CA ILE A 220 14.39 -20.43 27.99
C ILE A 220 14.68 -20.77 29.47
N PHE A 221 14.39 -19.85 30.39
CA PHE A 221 14.61 -20.08 31.82
C PHE A 221 13.53 -20.94 32.48
N GLU A 222 12.32 -21.04 31.93
CA GLU A 222 11.29 -21.98 32.39
C GLU A 222 11.78 -23.43 32.24
N ASP A 223 12.45 -23.76 31.13
CA ASP A 223 13.05 -25.08 30.89
C ASP A 223 14.29 -25.37 31.76
N VAL A 224 14.86 -24.36 32.44
CA VAL A 224 16.03 -24.51 33.33
C VAL A 224 15.60 -24.78 34.78
N LEU A 225 14.35 -24.45 35.13
CA LEU A 225 13.80 -24.62 36.48
C LEU A 225 12.99 -25.92 36.66
N LEU A 226 12.91 -26.77 35.63
CA LEU A 226 12.31 -28.10 35.64
C LEU A 226 13.37 -29.18 35.38
#